data_AF-N9P9H6-F1
#
_entry.id   AF-N9P9H6-F1
#
_cell.length_a   1.000
_cell.length_b   1.000
_cell.length_c   1.000
_cell.angle_alpha   90.00
_cell.angle_beta   90.00
_cell.angle_gamma   90.00
#
_symmetry.space_group_name_H-M   'P 1'
#
loop_
_entity.id
_entity.type
_entity.pdbx_description
1 polymer ?
#
loop_
_entity_poly.entity_id
_entity_poly.type
_entity_poly.pdbx_seq_one_letter_code
_entity_poly.pdbx_strand_id
1 'polypeptide(L)'
;MFKLKVYESSGESFQKLFSNVMHHSVQGFQAVTPAGRWGDGGNDGWVEAEKCYFQVYGPKPTTNSNPVSEVEKAFTDFDKLEQKWGTVEKYYFVINDRFEGVSALVQNKLFNFKKEKKLTNCEPFASRHLLDAFLKLNEDIQEEILNTCPLGDLPEDIDYGMLSELVNNLIERVHTNYLDCSSSFFEVPNFEDKLLLNKLSPGIAMRLRQNSYRAYEVDDFIERTGDHLKQDLAIEINSIYKRSLDLIPDTDPQCADLRYIWMIDEILPLSIRSRSMSGQNLIAYKLVAEIILAKFFETCDVYEHPDNVERWIRKFEQLL
;
A
#
# COMPACT_ATOMS: atom_id res chain seq x y z
N MET A 1 -8.07 -3.48 1.16
CA MET A 1 -7.88 -2.22 0.43
C MET A 1 -7.43 -1.05 1.29
N PHE A 2 -8.16 -0.63 2.34
CA PHE A 2 -7.75 0.54 3.16
C PHE A 2 -6.34 0.40 3.76
N LYS A 3 -6.00 -0.80 4.25
CA LYS A 3 -4.65 -1.10 4.73
C LYS A 3 -3.56 -0.79 3.70
N LEU A 4 -3.82 -1.08 2.42
CA LEU A 4 -2.87 -0.80 1.33
C LEU A 4 -2.60 0.70 1.23
N LYS A 5 -3.66 1.53 1.23
CA LYS A 5 -3.51 3.00 1.27
C LYS A 5 -2.67 3.47 2.45
N VAL A 6 -2.85 2.88 3.63
CA VAL A 6 -2.04 3.20 4.80
C VAL A 6 -0.56 2.83 4.57
N TYR A 7 -0.27 1.61 4.08
CA TYR A 7 1.10 1.16 3.80
C TYR A 7 1.81 2.07 2.80
N GLU A 8 1.13 2.47 1.72
CA GLU A 8 1.63 3.33 0.65
C GLU A 8 1.82 4.80 1.07
N SER A 9 0.98 5.27 1.98
CA SER A 9 0.95 6.69 2.34
C SER A 9 2.10 7.10 3.27
N SER A 10 2.62 8.31 3.06
CA SER A 10 3.62 8.95 3.91
C SER A 10 3.61 10.47 3.71
N GLY A 11 4.09 11.21 4.70
CA GLY A 11 4.07 12.66 4.75
C GLY A 11 2.68 13.21 4.46
N GLU A 12 2.61 14.10 3.47
CA GLU A 12 1.38 14.76 3.05
C GLU A 12 0.29 13.78 2.56
N SER A 13 0.64 12.66 1.92
CA SER A 13 -0.38 11.71 1.44
C SER A 13 -1.06 10.98 2.59
N PHE A 14 -0.35 10.70 3.68
CA PHE A 14 -0.95 10.15 4.90
C PHE A 14 -1.80 11.19 5.63
N GLN A 15 -1.34 12.45 5.70
CA GLN A 15 -2.13 13.54 6.26
C GLN A 15 -3.45 13.75 5.49
N LYS A 16 -3.40 13.71 4.16
CA LYS A 16 -4.61 13.76 3.31
C LYS A 16 -5.56 12.59 3.59
N LEU A 17 -5.03 11.36 3.68
CA LEU A 17 -5.83 10.17 4.01
C LEU A 17 -6.49 10.31 5.38
N PHE A 18 -5.74 10.72 6.40
CA PHE A 18 -6.25 10.98 7.74
C PHE A 18 -7.36 12.03 7.71
N SER A 19 -7.10 13.19 7.11
CA SER A 19 -8.06 14.29 7.03
C SER A 19 -9.35 13.89 6.32
N ASN A 20 -9.28 13.12 5.23
CA ASN A 20 -10.46 12.62 4.53
C ASN A 20 -11.32 11.74 5.45
N VAL A 21 -10.72 10.74 6.11
CA VAL A 21 -11.47 9.86 7.02
C VAL A 21 -12.06 10.65 8.19
N MET A 22 -11.31 11.58 8.77
CA MET A 22 -11.76 12.37 9.91
C MET A 22 -12.88 13.34 9.55
N HIS A 23 -12.86 13.93 8.35
CA HIS A 23 -13.92 14.82 7.89
C HIS A 23 -15.28 14.12 7.83
N HIS A 24 -15.30 12.83 7.49
CA HIS A 24 -16.52 12.04 7.44
C HIS A 24 -16.88 11.35 8.77
N SER A 25 -15.90 11.09 9.63
CA SER A 25 -16.12 10.34 10.89
C SER A 25 -16.33 11.21 12.13
N VAL A 26 -15.86 12.47 12.11
CA VAL A 26 -15.89 13.36 13.28
C VAL A 26 -16.56 14.69 12.93
N GLN A 27 -17.72 14.93 13.54
CA GLN A 27 -18.45 16.18 13.35
C GLN A 27 -17.61 17.37 13.83
N GLY A 28 -17.53 18.41 13.00
CA GLY A 28 -16.78 19.62 13.31
C GLY A 28 -15.28 19.50 13.12
N PHE A 29 -14.77 18.38 12.60
CA PHE A 29 -13.37 18.25 12.21
C PHE A 29 -13.03 19.19 11.06
N GLN A 30 -11.92 19.92 11.23
CA GLN A 30 -11.34 20.77 10.20
C GLN A 30 -9.87 20.42 10.01
N ALA A 31 -9.46 20.18 8.77
CA ALA A 31 -8.05 20.03 8.41
C ALA A 31 -7.39 21.41 8.29
N VAL A 32 -6.12 21.50 8.68
CA VAL A 32 -5.32 22.72 8.53
C VAL A 32 -4.34 22.53 7.38
N THR A 33 -4.31 23.50 6.46
CA THR A 33 -3.32 23.54 5.38
C THR A 33 -2.30 24.63 5.68
N PRO A 34 -0.99 24.35 5.63
CA PRO A 34 0.04 25.35 5.88
C PRO A 34 -0.01 26.49 4.85
N ALA A 35 0.01 27.74 5.32
CA ALA A 35 -0.02 28.94 4.46
C ALA A 35 1.39 29.49 4.21
N GLY A 36 2.15 28.85 3.31
CA GLY A 36 3.49 29.32 2.91
C GLY A 36 4.44 29.49 4.11
N ARG A 37 5.00 30.70 4.32
CA ARG A 37 5.93 30.99 5.42
C ARG A 37 5.30 30.97 6.82
N TRP A 38 3.97 30.97 6.91
CA TRP A 38 3.25 31.01 8.20
C TRP A 38 3.14 29.63 8.88
N GLY A 39 3.43 28.56 8.13
CA GLY A 39 3.27 27.18 8.55
C GLY A 39 1.82 26.84 8.89
N ASP A 40 1.63 25.69 9.52
CA ASP A 40 0.37 25.22 10.10
C ASP A 40 0.27 25.54 11.61
N GLY A 41 1.38 25.96 12.22
CA GLY A 41 1.44 26.25 13.65
C GLY A 41 1.43 24.99 14.53
N GLY A 42 1.87 23.83 14.02
CA GLY A 42 1.88 22.57 14.75
C GLY A 42 0.50 21.90 14.84
N ASN A 43 -0.39 22.21 13.90
CA ASN A 43 -1.75 21.67 13.86
C ASN A 43 -2.06 21.16 12.46
N ASP A 44 -2.37 19.87 12.31
CA ASP A 44 -2.79 19.30 11.02
C ASP A 44 -4.30 19.15 10.92
N GLY A 45 -5.01 19.20 12.06
CA GLY A 45 -6.46 19.21 12.10
C GLY A 45 -6.99 19.35 13.53
N TRP A 46 -8.22 19.81 13.67
CA TRP A 46 -8.81 20.10 14.98
C TRP A 46 -10.33 19.98 15.00
N VAL A 47 -10.88 19.85 16.20
CA VAL A 47 -12.30 20.03 16.52
C VAL A 47 -12.37 21.13 17.57
N GLU A 48 -12.62 22.37 17.13
CA GLU A 48 -12.58 23.57 17.96
C GLU A 48 -13.50 23.48 19.19
N ALA A 49 -14.73 23.03 18.99
CA ALA A 49 -15.74 22.91 20.05
C ALA A 49 -15.28 21.99 21.20
N GLU A 50 -14.38 21.04 20.91
CA GLU A 50 -13.81 20.11 21.90
C GLU A 50 -12.39 20.47 22.32
N LYS A 51 -11.81 21.55 21.76
CA LYS A 51 -10.39 21.92 21.91
C LYS A 51 -9.47 20.70 21.69
N CYS A 52 -9.80 19.93 20.65
CA CYS A 52 -9.15 18.69 20.29
C CYS A 52 -8.28 18.92 19.06
N TYR A 53 -6.99 18.60 19.17
CA TYR A 53 -6.00 18.91 18.15
C TYR A 53 -5.23 17.65 17.74
N PHE A 54 -4.89 17.60 16.46
CA PHE A 54 -4.22 16.47 15.82
C PHE A 54 -2.95 16.95 15.12
N GLN A 55 -1.82 16.34 15.45
CA GLN A 55 -0.58 16.46 14.70
C GLN A 55 -0.31 15.13 14.00
N VAL A 56 -0.17 15.17 12.69
CA VAL A 56 0.00 14.00 11.83
C VAL A 56 1.46 13.77 11.48
N TYR A 57 1.90 12.54 11.74
CA TYR A 57 3.23 12.07 11.42
C TYR A 57 3.14 10.80 10.57
N GLY A 58 3.37 10.96 9.27
CA GLY A 58 3.44 9.84 8.31
C GLY A 58 4.89 9.55 7.89
N PRO A 59 5.70 8.80 8.65
CA PRO A 59 7.06 8.46 8.21
C PRO A 59 7.04 7.70 6.88
N LYS A 60 8.02 7.93 5.99
CA LYS A 60 8.21 7.03 4.84
C LYS A 60 8.67 5.67 5.34
N PRO A 61 8.35 4.56 4.65
CA PRO A 61 8.78 3.22 5.06
C PRO A 61 10.30 3.11 5.29
N THR A 62 11.08 3.81 4.47
CA THR A 62 12.55 3.82 4.50
C THR A 62 13.15 4.84 5.47
N THR A 63 12.33 5.60 6.21
CA THR A 63 12.84 6.64 7.10
C THR A 63 13.37 6.00 8.39
N ASN A 64 14.68 6.08 8.62
CA ASN A 64 15.31 5.77 9.92
C ASN A 64 14.96 6.81 11.00
N SER A 65 13.83 7.52 10.86
CA SER A 65 13.37 8.50 11.83
C SER A 65 12.95 7.78 13.09
N ASN A 66 13.55 8.15 14.21
CA ASN A 66 13.13 7.68 15.51
C ASN A 66 11.78 8.33 15.85
N PRO A 67 10.66 7.59 15.94
CA PRO A 67 9.36 8.17 16.29
C PRO A 67 9.40 8.96 17.60
N VAL A 68 10.34 8.63 18.49
CA VAL A 68 10.59 9.33 19.75
C VAL A 68 11.06 10.78 19.53
N SER A 69 11.90 11.04 18.52
CA SER A 69 12.38 12.40 18.23
C SER A 69 11.30 13.25 17.56
N GLU A 70 10.42 12.63 16.77
CA GLU A 70 9.32 13.35 16.13
C GLU A 70 8.24 13.72 17.15
N VAL A 71 8.00 12.87 18.14
CA VAL A 71 7.17 13.22 19.30
C VAL A 71 7.77 14.36 20.11
N GLU A 72 9.09 14.41 20.30
CA GLU A 72 9.74 15.55 20.97
C GLU A 72 9.58 16.86 20.18
N LYS A 73 9.69 16.80 18.85
CA LYS A 73 9.40 17.96 18.00
C LYS A 73 7.95 18.40 18.16
N ALA A 74 7.01 17.45 18.13
CA ALA A 74 5.60 17.72 18.33
C ALA A 74 5.32 18.40 19.69
N PHE A 75 6.05 18.04 20.75
CA PHE A 75 5.96 18.73 22.05
C PHE A 75 6.50 20.15 22.02
N THR A 76 7.56 20.40 21.26
CA THR A 76 8.09 21.76 21.06
C THR A 76 7.10 22.61 20.25
N ASP A 77 6.43 22.00 19.28
CA ASP A 77 5.43 22.65 18.45
C ASP A 77 4.09 22.86 19.20
N PHE A 78 3.81 22.07 20.24
CA PHE A 78 2.65 22.27 21.11
C PHE A 78 2.61 23.66 21.76
N ASP A 79 3.76 24.20 22.17
CA ASP A 79 3.78 25.56 22.74
C ASP A 79 3.39 26.62 21.71
N LYS A 80 3.67 26.38 20.43
CA LYS A 80 3.22 27.23 19.32
C LYS A 80 1.72 27.03 19.05
N LEU A 81 1.23 25.82 19.27
CA LEU A 81 -0.18 25.46 19.14
C LEU A 81 -1.02 26.33 20.09
N GLU A 82 -0.69 26.35 21.39
CA GLU A 82 -1.46 27.14 22.37
C GLU A 82 -1.42 28.64 22.10
N GLN A 83 -0.27 29.15 21.65
CA GLN A 83 -0.11 30.58 21.31
C GLN A 83 -0.96 31.00 20.11
N LYS A 84 -1.10 30.12 19.10
CA LYS A 84 -1.81 30.44 17.85
C LYS A 84 -3.29 30.08 17.88
N TRP A 85 -3.64 28.95 18.50
CA TRP A 85 -4.96 28.34 18.42
C TRP A 85 -5.75 28.39 19.74
N GLY A 86 -5.10 28.79 20.84
CA GLY A 86 -5.73 28.94 22.15
C GLY A 86 -5.64 27.68 23.01
N THR A 87 -6.57 27.52 23.95
CA THR A 87 -6.52 26.42 24.93
C THR A 87 -6.69 25.06 24.27
N VAL A 88 -5.83 24.11 24.65
CA VAL A 88 -5.86 22.72 24.18
C VAL A 88 -6.29 21.81 25.34
N GLU A 89 -7.32 21.00 25.15
CA GLU A 89 -7.77 20.03 26.18
C GLU A 89 -7.46 18.58 25.79
N LYS A 90 -7.51 18.28 24.49
CA LYS A 90 -7.20 16.96 23.93
C LYS A 90 -6.16 17.11 22.83
N TYR A 91 -5.12 16.29 22.90
CA TYR A 91 -4.06 16.27 21.89
C TYR A 91 -3.86 14.84 21.39
N TYR A 92 -3.82 14.65 20.07
CA TYR A 92 -3.57 13.36 19.47
C TYR A 92 -2.36 13.44 18.55
N PHE A 93 -1.37 12.60 18.84
CA PHE A 93 -0.24 12.39 17.94
C PHE A 93 -0.60 11.26 16.97
N VAL A 94 -1.03 11.63 15.76
CA VAL A 94 -1.45 10.69 14.73
C VAL A 94 -0.21 10.14 14.05
N ILE A 95 -0.06 8.82 14.04
CA ILE A 95 1.14 8.16 13.51
C ILE A 95 0.75 7.07 12.51
N ASN A 96 1.38 7.09 11.33
CA ASN A 96 1.37 5.95 10.42
C ASN A 96 2.35 4.90 10.94
N ASP A 97 1.90 4.11 11.91
CA ASP A 97 2.61 2.96 12.45
C ASP A 97 2.49 1.71 11.58
N ARG A 98 1.84 1.79 10.40
CA ARG A 98 1.68 0.67 9.45
C ARG A 98 1.13 -0.61 10.10
N PHE A 99 0.28 -0.45 11.12
CA PHE A 99 -0.30 -1.54 11.91
C PHE A 99 0.73 -2.37 12.71
N GLU A 100 1.97 -1.92 12.85
CA GLU A 100 2.99 -2.57 13.67
C GLU A 100 2.88 -2.18 15.16
N GLY A 101 2.07 -1.16 15.46
CA GLY A 101 1.86 -0.66 16.80
C GLY A 101 2.79 0.50 17.17
N VAL A 102 2.37 1.27 18.18
CA VAL A 102 3.13 2.42 18.67
C VAL A 102 4.05 2.00 19.81
N SER A 103 5.34 2.30 19.68
CA SER A 103 6.37 1.90 20.64
C SER A 103 6.07 2.39 22.06
N ALA A 104 6.42 1.58 23.06
CA ALA A 104 6.23 1.91 24.48
C ALA A 104 6.92 3.24 24.87
N LEU A 105 8.03 3.59 24.22
CA LEU A 105 8.73 4.85 24.43
C LEU A 105 7.89 6.05 24.02
N VAL A 106 7.24 5.99 22.85
CA VAL A 106 6.31 7.05 22.39
C VAL A 106 5.11 7.15 23.34
N GLN A 107 4.53 6.02 23.72
CA GLN A 107 3.38 6.00 24.66
C GLN A 107 3.73 6.64 26.00
N ASN A 108 4.88 6.27 26.60
CA ASN A 108 5.35 6.83 27.86
C ASN A 108 5.60 8.35 27.77
N LYS A 109 6.12 8.83 26.63
CA LYS A 109 6.32 10.26 26.41
C LYS A 109 5.01 11.03 26.37
N LEU A 110 4.03 10.56 25.59
CA LEU A 110 2.71 11.18 25.52
C LEU A 110 2.02 11.17 26.89
N PHE A 111 2.14 10.07 27.65
CA PHE A 111 1.61 9.96 29.01
C PHE A 111 2.22 10.98 29.98
N ASN A 112 3.54 11.16 29.93
CA ASN A 112 4.21 12.16 30.76
C ASN A 112 3.82 13.59 30.34
N PHE A 113 3.77 13.84 29.04
CA PHE A 113 3.37 15.13 28.48
C PHE A 113 1.93 15.50 28.84
N LYS A 114 1.00 14.52 28.84
CA LYS A 114 -0.37 14.67 29.34
C LYS A 114 -0.41 15.28 30.73
N LYS A 115 0.42 14.76 31.64
CA LYS A 115 0.48 15.20 33.04
C LYS A 115 1.11 16.58 33.17
N GLU A 116 2.19 16.82 32.44
CA GLU A 116 2.93 18.09 32.44
C GLU A 116 2.03 19.26 31.99
N LYS A 117 1.34 19.09 30.86
CA LYS A 117 0.44 20.10 30.28
C LYS A 117 -0.98 20.06 30.84
N LYS A 118 -1.28 19.14 31.77
CA LYS A 118 -2.58 18.95 32.42
C LYS A 118 -3.73 18.76 31.41
N LEU A 119 -3.46 18.02 30.34
CA LEU A 119 -4.43 17.73 29.29
C LEU A 119 -5.43 16.68 29.75
N THR A 120 -6.70 16.86 29.38
CA THR A 120 -7.75 15.85 29.58
C THR A 120 -7.40 14.59 28.80
N ASN A 121 -6.90 14.74 27.56
CA ASN A 121 -6.33 13.63 26.81
C ASN A 121 -5.05 13.96 26.05
N CYS A 122 -4.12 13.00 26.02
CA CYS A 122 -2.91 13.06 25.19
C CYS A 122 -2.44 11.64 24.89
N GLU A 123 -2.75 11.15 23.68
CA GLU A 123 -2.61 9.74 23.31
C GLU A 123 -2.20 9.60 21.83
N PRO A 124 -1.55 8.49 21.45
CA PRO A 124 -1.25 8.25 20.06
C PRO A 124 -2.53 7.82 19.30
N PHE A 125 -2.69 8.34 18.08
CA PHE A 125 -3.71 7.88 17.14
C PHE A 125 -3.02 7.05 16.03
N ALA A 126 -2.88 5.75 16.32
CA ALA A 126 -2.30 4.76 15.41
C ALA A 126 -3.18 4.44 14.17
N SER A 127 -2.60 3.76 13.17
CA SER A 127 -3.29 3.35 11.94
C SER A 127 -4.51 2.47 12.19
N ARG A 128 -4.52 1.70 13.29
CA ARG A 128 -5.68 0.89 13.68
C ARG A 128 -6.89 1.76 14.03
N HIS A 129 -6.69 2.85 14.76
CA HIS A 129 -7.78 3.79 15.07
C HIS A 129 -8.33 4.44 13.79
N LEU A 130 -7.44 4.74 12.83
CA LEU A 130 -7.85 5.28 11.54
C LEU A 130 -8.68 4.26 10.74
N LEU A 131 -8.26 3.00 10.72
CA LEU A 131 -9.03 1.91 10.12
C LEU A 131 -10.40 1.75 10.80
N ASP A 132 -10.46 1.78 12.14
CA ASP A 132 -11.70 1.66 12.88
C ASP A 132 -12.65 2.85 12.63
N ALA A 133 -12.11 4.06 12.42
CA ALA A 133 -12.88 5.22 12.01
C ALA A 133 -13.41 5.06 10.58
N PHE A 134 -12.56 4.61 9.64
CA PHE A 134 -12.94 4.34 8.26
C PHE A 134 -14.05 3.28 8.15
N LEU A 135 -13.95 2.17 8.88
CA LEU A 135 -14.93 1.07 8.83
C LEU A 135 -16.32 1.46 9.37
N LYS A 136 -16.43 2.58 10.09
CA LYS A 136 -17.73 3.11 10.57
C LYS A 136 -18.41 4.03 9.56
N LEU A 137 -17.70 4.44 8.51
CA LEU A 137 -18.27 5.24 7.42
C LEU A 137 -19.23 4.36 6.59
N ASN A 138 -20.17 4.99 5.89
CA ASN A 138 -21.03 4.27 4.95
C ASN A 138 -20.22 3.77 3.74
N GLU A 139 -20.75 2.78 3.02
CA GLU A 139 -20.07 2.15 1.89
C GLU A 139 -19.71 3.17 0.79
N ASP A 140 -20.62 4.09 0.46
CA ASP A 140 -20.37 5.12 -0.56
C ASP A 140 -19.13 5.99 -0.24
N ILE A 141 -18.99 6.46 1.01
CA ILE A 141 -17.82 7.24 1.43
C ILE A 141 -16.58 6.35 1.50
N GLN A 142 -16.73 5.09 1.92
CA GLN A 142 -15.61 4.15 1.90
C GLN A 142 -15.07 3.97 0.48
N GLU A 143 -15.94 3.80 -0.52
CA GLU A 143 -15.57 3.68 -1.93
C GLU A 143 -14.89 4.96 -2.45
N GLU A 144 -15.43 6.13 -2.11
CA GLU A 144 -14.83 7.43 -2.44
C GLU A 144 -13.42 7.56 -1.86
N ILE A 145 -13.25 7.27 -0.57
CA ILE A 145 -11.94 7.36 0.09
C ILE A 145 -10.97 6.34 -0.50
N LEU A 146 -11.44 5.15 -0.85
CA LEU A 146 -10.60 4.12 -1.47
C LEU A 146 -10.26 4.43 -2.93
N ASN A 147 -11.02 5.30 -3.62
CA ASN A 147 -10.91 5.52 -5.07
C ASN A 147 -10.83 4.19 -5.85
N THR A 148 -11.50 3.14 -5.36
CA THR A 148 -11.45 1.83 -5.99
C THR A 148 -12.46 1.75 -7.11
N CYS A 149 -12.01 1.33 -8.28
CA CYS A 149 -12.90 0.73 -9.26
C CYS A 149 -13.00 -0.77 -8.94
N PRO A 150 -14.22 -1.33 -8.78
CA PRO A 150 -14.37 -2.76 -8.62
C PRO A 150 -13.76 -3.47 -9.82
N LEU A 151 -13.15 -4.62 -9.58
CA LEU A 151 -12.69 -5.46 -10.66
C LEU A 151 -13.93 -6.02 -11.38
N GLY A 152 -14.18 -5.57 -12.61
CA GLY A 152 -15.37 -5.97 -13.38
C GLY A 152 -15.32 -7.39 -13.95
N ASP A 153 -16.40 -7.77 -14.62
CA ASP A 153 -16.51 -9.04 -15.33
C ASP A 153 -15.48 -9.14 -16.47
N LEU A 154 -15.11 -10.39 -16.80
CA LEU A 154 -14.17 -10.72 -17.87
C LEU A 154 -14.77 -10.32 -19.24
N PRO A 155 -14.24 -9.32 -19.96
CA PRO A 155 -14.52 -9.17 -21.38
C PRO A 155 -14.03 -10.40 -22.15
N GLU A 156 -14.80 -10.79 -23.18
CA GLU A 156 -14.52 -11.96 -24.02
C GLU A 156 -13.14 -11.86 -24.69
N ASP A 157 -12.75 -10.67 -25.14
CA ASP A 157 -11.48 -10.42 -25.83
C ASP A 157 -10.59 -9.43 -25.05
N ILE A 158 -9.26 -9.62 -25.09
CA ILE A 158 -8.29 -8.59 -24.67
C ILE A 158 -8.18 -7.54 -25.77
N ASP A 159 -8.17 -6.27 -25.36
CA ASP A 159 -7.68 -5.19 -26.22
C ASP A 159 -6.15 -5.30 -26.36
N TYR A 160 -5.67 -5.82 -27.49
CA TYR A 160 -4.24 -5.94 -27.79
C TYR A 160 -3.50 -4.59 -27.76
N GLY A 161 -4.19 -3.47 -27.98
CA GLY A 161 -3.62 -2.14 -27.80
C GLY A 161 -3.28 -1.86 -26.33
N MET A 162 -4.17 -2.23 -25.40
CA MET A 162 -3.90 -2.13 -23.96
C MET A 162 -2.78 -3.06 -23.53
N LEU A 163 -2.76 -4.31 -24.02
CA LEU A 163 -1.66 -5.25 -23.75
C LEU A 163 -0.32 -4.69 -24.22
N SER A 164 -0.29 -4.16 -25.45
CA SER A 164 0.92 -3.54 -26.00
C SER A 164 1.38 -2.34 -25.16
N GLU A 165 0.47 -1.46 -24.74
CA GLU A 165 0.80 -0.29 -23.90
C GLU A 165 1.37 -0.72 -22.53
N LEU A 166 0.76 -1.71 -21.87
CA LEU A 166 1.24 -2.21 -20.59
C LEU A 166 2.61 -2.87 -20.71
N VAL A 167 2.79 -3.77 -21.69
CA VAL A 167 4.07 -4.46 -21.92
C VAL A 167 5.19 -3.47 -22.22
N ASN A 168 4.96 -2.53 -23.14
CA ASN A 168 5.95 -1.50 -23.48
C ASN A 168 6.32 -0.64 -22.27
N ASN A 169 5.33 -0.26 -21.45
CA ASN A 169 5.61 0.52 -20.24
C ASN A 169 6.46 -0.25 -19.21
N LEU A 170 6.26 -1.56 -19.07
CA LEU A 170 7.08 -2.39 -18.18
C LEU A 170 8.52 -2.50 -18.69
N ILE A 171 8.71 -2.74 -20.00
CA ILE A 171 10.02 -2.87 -20.62
C ILE A 171 10.84 -1.57 -20.50
N GLU A 172 10.20 -0.40 -20.71
CA GLU A 172 10.85 0.90 -20.54
C GLU A 172 11.46 1.09 -19.14
N ARG A 173 10.83 0.53 -18.08
CA ARG A 173 11.33 0.61 -16.70
C ARG A 173 12.59 -0.22 -16.50
N VAL A 174 12.69 -1.38 -17.15
CA VAL A 174 13.87 -2.26 -17.09
C VAL A 174 15.09 -1.55 -17.69
N HIS A 175 14.93 -0.95 -18.87
CA HIS A 175 16.03 -0.24 -19.54
C HIS A 175 16.58 0.94 -18.73
N THR A 176 15.79 1.51 -17.82
CA THR A 176 16.25 2.57 -16.90
C THR A 176 16.95 2.06 -15.64
N ASN A 177 16.72 0.80 -15.25
CA ASN A 177 17.20 0.21 -14.00
C ASN A 177 17.88 -1.14 -14.29
N TYR A 178 19.07 -1.12 -14.89
CA TYR A 178 19.80 -2.36 -15.14
C TYR A 178 20.31 -2.96 -13.82
N LEU A 179 19.57 -3.93 -13.28
CA LEU A 179 20.03 -4.85 -12.24
C LEU A 179 20.15 -6.24 -12.85
N ASP A 180 21.34 -6.81 -12.72
CA ASP A 180 21.70 -8.14 -13.19
C ASP A 180 20.90 -9.18 -12.39
N CYS A 181 19.99 -9.92 -13.05
CA CYS A 181 19.20 -10.96 -12.40
C CYS A 181 19.23 -12.23 -13.24
N SER A 182 19.86 -13.27 -12.71
CA SER A 182 19.93 -14.58 -13.34
C SER A 182 18.62 -15.34 -13.12
N SER A 183 17.92 -15.67 -14.21
CA SER A 183 16.82 -16.63 -14.19
C SER A 183 17.38 -18.02 -13.92
N SER A 184 16.99 -18.64 -12.82
CA SER A 184 17.24 -20.05 -12.58
C SER A 184 16.10 -20.85 -13.19
N PHE A 185 16.42 -21.74 -14.12
CA PHE A 185 15.48 -22.71 -14.70
C PHE A 185 15.08 -23.72 -13.62
N PHE A 186 14.00 -23.44 -12.91
CA PHE A 186 13.34 -24.41 -12.04
C PHE A 186 12.22 -25.12 -12.83
N GLU A 187 11.90 -26.36 -12.42
CA GLU A 187 10.68 -27.01 -12.90
C GLU A 187 9.48 -26.15 -12.48
N VAL A 188 8.58 -25.87 -13.43
CA VAL A 188 7.36 -25.09 -13.15
C VAL A 188 6.54 -25.86 -12.10
N PRO A 189 6.31 -25.31 -10.91
CA PRO A 189 5.61 -26.00 -9.85
C PRO A 189 4.13 -26.13 -10.20
N ASN A 190 3.44 -27.05 -9.54
CA ASN A 190 2.00 -27.16 -9.66
C ASN A 190 1.34 -25.83 -9.20
N PHE A 191 0.54 -25.25 -10.09
CA PHE A 191 -0.13 -23.97 -9.88
C PHE A 191 -0.94 -23.92 -8.56
N GLU A 192 -1.58 -25.03 -8.20
CA GLU A 192 -2.37 -25.15 -6.97
C GLU A 192 -1.51 -25.16 -5.71
N ASP A 193 -0.39 -25.87 -5.73
CA ASP A 193 0.55 -25.91 -4.60
C ASP A 193 1.12 -24.52 -4.33
N LYS A 194 1.37 -23.74 -5.39
CA LYS A 194 1.82 -22.36 -5.29
C LYS A 194 0.76 -21.42 -4.70
N LEU A 195 -0.50 -21.56 -5.09
CA LEU A 195 -1.61 -20.79 -4.51
C LEU A 195 -1.75 -21.05 -3.01
N LEU A 196 -1.69 -22.34 -2.61
CA LEU A 196 -1.78 -22.75 -1.21
C LEU A 196 -0.59 -22.26 -0.39
N LEU A 197 0.62 -22.41 -0.93
CA LEU A 197 1.86 -21.97 -0.28
C LEU A 197 1.81 -20.48 0.04
N ASN A 198 1.36 -19.67 -0.91
CA ASN A 198 1.31 -18.21 -0.79
C ASN A 198 0.08 -17.70 -0.03
N LYS A 199 -0.81 -18.59 0.44
CA LYS A 199 -1.99 -18.26 1.25
C LYS A 199 -2.92 -17.23 0.61
N LEU A 200 -3.02 -17.25 -0.72
CA LEU A 200 -3.91 -16.36 -1.47
C LEU A 200 -5.37 -16.73 -1.18
N SER A 201 -6.23 -15.73 -0.99
CA SER A 201 -7.64 -16.01 -0.72
C SER A 201 -8.34 -16.70 -1.90
N PRO A 202 -9.46 -17.42 -1.65
CA PRO A 202 -10.19 -18.11 -2.72
C PRO A 202 -10.59 -17.20 -3.88
N GLY A 203 -10.92 -15.93 -3.61
CA GLY A 203 -11.28 -14.95 -4.63
C GLY A 203 -10.11 -14.64 -5.58
N ILE A 204 -8.93 -14.34 -5.03
CA ILE A 204 -7.74 -14.07 -5.85
C ILE A 204 -7.24 -15.34 -6.54
N ALA A 205 -7.26 -16.48 -5.85
CA ALA A 205 -6.93 -17.77 -6.43
C ALA A 205 -7.81 -18.09 -7.65
N MET A 206 -9.12 -17.81 -7.57
CA MET A 206 -10.03 -17.97 -8.70
C MET A 206 -9.64 -17.08 -9.88
N ARG A 207 -9.30 -15.81 -9.63
CA ARG A 207 -8.89 -14.86 -10.68
C ARG A 207 -7.60 -15.30 -11.37
N LEU A 208 -6.59 -15.69 -10.60
CA LEU A 208 -5.32 -16.22 -11.12
C LEU A 208 -5.55 -17.45 -12.00
N ARG A 209 -6.42 -18.39 -11.58
CA ARG A 209 -6.78 -19.56 -12.41
C ARG A 209 -7.50 -19.16 -13.70
N GLN A 210 -8.49 -18.27 -13.61
CA GLN A 210 -9.23 -17.83 -14.79
C GLN A 210 -8.31 -17.17 -15.82
N ASN A 211 -7.40 -16.33 -15.35
CA ASN A 211 -6.47 -15.59 -16.19
C ASN A 211 -5.27 -16.43 -16.65
N SER A 212 -4.90 -17.52 -15.96
CA SER A 212 -3.85 -18.43 -16.43
C SER A 212 -4.27 -19.15 -17.72
N TYR A 213 -5.56 -19.44 -17.91
CA TYR A 213 -6.07 -19.95 -19.19
C TYR A 213 -5.90 -18.96 -20.36
N ARG A 214 -5.66 -17.68 -20.06
CA ARG A 214 -5.44 -16.60 -21.02
C ARG A 214 -3.97 -16.19 -21.14
N ALA A 215 -3.07 -16.85 -20.40
CA ALA A 215 -1.64 -16.55 -20.42
C ALA A 215 -1.01 -16.69 -21.82
N TYR A 216 -1.60 -17.54 -22.68
CA TYR A 216 -1.20 -17.70 -24.08
C TYR A 216 -1.34 -16.40 -24.89
N GLU A 217 -2.26 -15.49 -24.52
CA GLU A 217 -2.42 -14.20 -25.21
C GLU A 217 -1.20 -13.30 -25.01
N VAL A 218 -0.53 -13.43 -23.86
CA VAL A 218 0.73 -12.75 -23.55
C VAL A 218 1.89 -13.40 -24.30
N ASP A 219 1.93 -14.74 -24.37
CA ASP A 219 2.94 -15.47 -25.14
C ASP A 219 2.87 -15.12 -26.63
N ASP A 220 1.69 -15.16 -27.22
CA ASP A 220 1.44 -14.85 -28.63
C ASP A 220 1.82 -13.39 -28.95
N PHE A 221 1.63 -12.45 -28.01
CA PHE A 221 2.12 -11.08 -28.15
C PHE A 221 3.66 -10.99 -28.13
N ILE A 222 4.30 -11.69 -27.17
CA ILE A 222 5.76 -11.72 -27.03
C ILE A 222 6.40 -12.35 -28.27
N GLU A 223 5.90 -13.49 -28.74
CA GLU A 223 6.43 -14.20 -29.92
C GLU A 223 6.36 -13.33 -31.19
N ARG A 224 5.32 -12.52 -31.33
CA ARG A 224 5.15 -11.60 -32.48
C ARG A 224 6.06 -10.37 -32.42
N THR A 225 6.44 -9.93 -31.23
CA THR A 225 7.20 -8.69 -31.02
C THR A 225 8.70 -8.97 -30.84
N GLY A 226 9.04 -10.05 -30.16
CA GLY A 226 10.38 -10.62 -30.04
C GLY A 226 10.64 -11.29 -28.68
N ASP A 227 11.23 -12.48 -28.71
CA ASP A 227 11.45 -13.32 -27.51
C ASP A 227 12.29 -12.67 -26.39
N HIS A 228 13.14 -11.70 -26.73
CA HIS A 228 13.94 -10.95 -25.77
C HIS A 228 13.08 -10.24 -24.70
N LEU A 229 11.83 -9.89 -25.04
CA LEU A 229 10.90 -9.21 -24.14
C LEU A 229 10.47 -10.08 -22.95
N LYS A 230 10.50 -11.41 -23.09
CA LYS A 230 10.09 -12.31 -22.02
C LYS A 230 10.95 -12.13 -20.77
N GLN A 231 12.25 -12.02 -20.95
CA GLN A 231 13.20 -11.86 -19.85
C GLN A 231 13.04 -10.49 -19.18
N ASP A 232 12.89 -9.43 -19.97
CA ASP A 232 12.71 -8.08 -19.44
C ASP A 232 11.42 -7.97 -18.62
N LEU A 233 10.31 -8.53 -19.13
CA LEU A 233 9.06 -8.57 -18.38
C LEU A 233 9.16 -9.38 -17.09
N ALA A 234 9.80 -10.55 -17.11
CA ALA A 234 10.03 -11.35 -15.91
C ALA A 234 10.81 -10.56 -14.85
N ILE A 235 11.87 -9.85 -15.26
CA ILE A 235 12.69 -9.01 -14.38
C ILE A 235 11.84 -7.89 -13.74
N GLU A 236 11.06 -7.13 -14.52
CA GLU A 236 10.25 -6.04 -13.97
C GLU A 236 9.13 -6.55 -13.06
N ILE A 237 8.45 -7.63 -13.45
CA ILE A 237 7.36 -8.21 -12.66
C ILE A 237 7.89 -8.80 -11.34
N ASN A 238 9.06 -9.45 -11.35
CA ASN A 238 9.75 -9.87 -10.13
C ASN A 238 10.20 -8.68 -9.26
N SER A 239 10.70 -7.60 -9.88
CA SER A 239 11.06 -6.36 -9.19
C SER A 239 9.85 -5.73 -8.51
N ILE A 240 8.70 -5.67 -9.19
CA ILE A 240 7.42 -5.26 -8.61
C ILE A 240 7.10 -6.15 -7.40
N TYR A 241 7.15 -7.48 -7.53
CA TYR A 241 6.90 -8.37 -6.39
C TYR A 241 7.84 -8.09 -5.20
N LYS A 242 9.14 -7.92 -5.42
CA LYS A 242 10.11 -7.59 -4.35
C LYS A 242 9.75 -6.27 -3.65
N ARG A 243 9.41 -5.23 -4.41
CA ARG A 243 8.94 -3.96 -3.83
C ARG A 243 7.66 -4.13 -2.99
N SER A 244 6.79 -5.07 -3.36
CA SER A 244 5.60 -5.39 -2.57
C SER A 244 5.94 -6.06 -1.22
N LEU A 245 7.03 -6.84 -1.15
CA LEU A 245 7.53 -7.44 0.09
C LEU A 245 8.06 -6.37 1.05
N ASP A 246 8.78 -5.38 0.51
CA ASP A 246 9.31 -4.26 1.30
C ASP A 246 8.20 -3.35 1.84
N LEU A 247 7.12 -3.18 1.07
CA LEU A 247 6.02 -2.28 1.41
C LEU A 247 5.00 -2.91 2.37
N ILE A 248 4.67 -4.19 2.15
CA ILE A 248 3.58 -4.89 2.84
C ILE A 248 4.20 -5.97 3.74
N PRO A 249 4.12 -5.84 5.07
CA PRO A 249 4.80 -6.74 5.99
C PRO A 249 4.15 -8.12 6.00
N ASP A 250 4.97 -9.18 6.14
CA ASP A 250 4.50 -10.57 6.26
C ASP A 250 3.66 -10.83 7.52
N THR A 251 3.74 -9.92 8.50
CA THR A 251 2.93 -9.97 9.72
C THR A 251 1.45 -9.62 9.46
N ASP A 252 1.11 -8.97 8.33
CA ASP A 252 -0.28 -8.75 7.98
C ASP A 252 -0.93 -10.07 7.52
N PRO A 253 -2.02 -10.53 8.15
CA PRO A 253 -2.70 -11.76 7.75
C PRO A 253 -3.23 -11.76 6.31
N GLN A 254 -3.38 -10.59 5.69
CA GLN A 254 -3.84 -10.41 4.30
C GLN A 254 -2.69 -10.00 3.37
N CYS A 255 -1.42 -10.15 3.77
CA CYS A 255 -0.27 -9.66 3.00
C CYS A 255 -0.26 -10.17 1.55
N ALA A 256 -0.54 -11.44 1.30
CA ALA A 256 -0.57 -12.02 -0.03
C ALA A 256 -1.63 -11.36 -0.94
N ASP A 257 -2.84 -11.19 -0.44
CA ASP A 257 -3.93 -10.53 -1.16
C ASP A 257 -3.65 -9.04 -1.41
N LEU A 258 -3.08 -8.35 -0.42
CA LEU A 258 -2.68 -6.95 -0.57
C LEU A 258 -1.58 -6.78 -1.61
N ARG A 259 -0.60 -7.70 -1.65
CA ARG A 259 0.46 -7.73 -2.67
C ARG A 259 -0.14 -7.94 -4.05
N TYR A 260 -1.05 -8.88 -4.22
CA TYR A 260 -1.75 -9.08 -5.50
C TYR A 260 -2.39 -7.78 -5.99
N ILE A 261 -3.22 -7.15 -5.16
CA ILE A 261 -3.93 -5.92 -5.52
C ILE A 261 -2.94 -4.81 -5.87
N TRP A 262 -1.90 -4.64 -5.06
CA TRP A 262 -0.89 -3.63 -5.27
C TRP A 262 -0.09 -3.85 -6.56
N MET A 263 0.28 -5.10 -6.85
CA MET A 263 1.00 -5.47 -8.06
C MET A 263 0.19 -5.18 -9.31
N ILE A 264 -1.13 -5.43 -9.28
CA ILE A 264 -2.02 -5.05 -10.40
C ILE A 264 -1.92 -3.56 -10.65
N ASP A 265 -2.11 -2.73 -9.62
CA ASP A 265 -1.98 -1.29 -9.78
C ASP A 265 -0.56 -0.91 -10.25
N GLU A 266 0.50 -1.58 -9.77
CA GLU A 266 1.88 -1.29 -10.16
C GLU A 266 2.23 -1.59 -11.63
N ILE A 267 1.57 -2.58 -12.21
CA ILE A 267 1.71 -2.91 -13.64
C ILE A 267 1.16 -1.78 -14.51
N LEU A 268 0.13 -1.07 -14.05
CA LEU A 268 -0.45 0.04 -14.80
C LEU A 268 0.54 1.22 -14.90
N PRO A 269 0.67 1.87 -16.06
CA PRO A 269 1.34 3.16 -16.22
C PRO A 269 0.76 4.23 -15.28
N LEU A 270 1.61 5.13 -14.78
CA LEU A 270 1.18 6.26 -13.94
C LEU A 270 0.14 7.15 -14.65
N SER A 271 0.25 7.28 -15.97
CA SER A 271 -0.71 8.00 -16.80
C SER A 271 -2.12 7.41 -16.74
N ILE A 272 -2.26 6.10 -16.51
CA ILE A 272 -3.55 5.41 -16.38
C ILE A 272 -4.04 5.49 -14.93
N ARG A 273 -3.14 5.29 -13.95
CA ARG A 273 -3.50 5.38 -12.51
C ARG A 273 -3.95 6.76 -12.06
N SER A 274 -3.40 7.82 -12.64
CA SER A 274 -3.67 9.21 -12.26
C SER A 274 -4.83 9.87 -13.00
N ARG A 275 -5.35 9.23 -14.06
CA ARG A 275 -6.50 9.76 -14.80
C ARG A 275 -7.79 9.49 -14.05
N SER A 276 -8.68 10.48 -14.08
CA SER A 276 -10.12 10.25 -13.91
C SER A 276 -10.66 9.55 -15.17
N MET A 277 -10.22 8.31 -15.41
CA MET A 277 -10.75 7.48 -16.51
C MET A 277 -12.17 7.06 -16.17
N SER A 278 -12.99 6.83 -17.20
CA SER A 278 -14.25 6.11 -17.01
C SER A 278 -13.96 4.75 -16.38
N GLY A 279 -14.77 4.34 -15.40
CA GLY A 279 -14.54 3.11 -14.64
C GLY A 279 -14.32 1.88 -15.53
N GLN A 280 -15.02 1.80 -16.67
CA GLN A 280 -14.90 0.70 -17.62
C GLN A 280 -13.51 0.56 -18.26
N ASN A 281 -12.86 1.66 -18.63
CA ASN A 281 -11.50 1.58 -19.22
C ASN A 281 -10.47 1.16 -18.17
N LEU A 282 -10.58 1.66 -16.93
CA LEU A 282 -9.68 1.24 -15.85
C LEU A 282 -9.86 -0.25 -15.51
N ILE A 283 -11.09 -0.76 -15.53
CA ILE A 283 -11.38 -2.19 -15.38
C ILE A 283 -10.67 -3.02 -16.44
N ALA A 284 -10.74 -2.61 -17.71
CA ALA A 284 -10.09 -3.31 -18.81
C ALA A 284 -8.56 -3.35 -18.63
N TYR A 285 -7.91 -2.23 -18.29
CA TYR A 285 -6.47 -2.24 -18.00
C TYR A 285 -6.08 -3.12 -16.82
N LYS A 286 -6.88 -3.08 -15.73
CA LYS A 286 -6.65 -3.95 -14.58
C LYS A 286 -6.75 -5.42 -14.97
N LEU A 287 -7.70 -5.79 -15.82
CA LEU A 287 -7.80 -7.16 -16.33
C LEU A 287 -6.56 -7.58 -17.10
N VAL A 288 -6.09 -6.76 -18.05
CA VAL A 288 -4.89 -7.09 -18.82
C VAL A 288 -3.68 -7.24 -17.89
N ALA A 289 -3.56 -6.38 -16.88
CA ALA A 289 -2.54 -6.51 -15.84
C ALA A 289 -2.65 -7.82 -15.04
N GLU A 290 -3.86 -8.31 -14.76
CA GLU A 290 -4.05 -9.61 -14.10
C GLU A 290 -3.65 -10.79 -14.97
N ILE A 291 -3.84 -10.70 -16.28
CA ILE A 291 -3.43 -11.74 -17.23
C ILE A 291 -1.91 -11.79 -17.36
N ILE A 292 -1.25 -10.62 -17.41
CA ILE A 292 0.21 -10.50 -17.29
C ILE A 292 0.68 -11.11 -15.97
N LEU A 293 0.05 -10.75 -14.84
CA LEU A 293 0.47 -11.27 -13.53
C LEU A 293 0.27 -12.79 -13.43
N ALA A 294 -0.83 -13.34 -13.95
CA ALA A 294 -1.09 -14.78 -13.97
C ALA A 294 -0.05 -15.54 -14.79
N LYS A 295 0.38 -14.98 -15.93
CA LYS A 295 1.47 -15.54 -16.75
C LYS A 295 2.76 -15.69 -15.94
N PHE A 296 3.17 -14.63 -15.23
CA PHE A 296 4.40 -14.63 -14.44
C PHE A 296 4.27 -15.37 -13.09
N PHE A 297 3.04 -15.56 -12.62
CA PHE A 297 2.75 -16.48 -11.53
C PHE A 297 2.99 -17.92 -11.96
N GLU A 298 2.56 -18.30 -13.17
CA GLU A 298 2.81 -19.64 -13.73
C GLU A 298 4.30 -19.90 -13.92
N THR A 299 5.07 -18.94 -14.47
CA THR A 299 6.51 -19.10 -14.74
C THR A 299 7.43 -18.91 -13.54
N CYS A 300 6.88 -18.74 -12.33
CA CYS A 300 7.63 -18.57 -11.08
C CYS A 300 8.48 -17.33 -10.92
N ASP A 301 8.09 -16.25 -11.60
CA ASP A 301 8.75 -14.95 -11.46
C ASP A 301 8.19 -14.13 -10.30
N VAL A 302 7.01 -14.48 -9.77
CA VAL A 302 6.38 -13.82 -8.61
C VAL A 302 5.83 -14.85 -7.64
N TYR A 303 5.76 -14.51 -6.35
CA TYR A 303 5.33 -15.42 -5.27
C TYR A 303 6.28 -16.60 -5.03
N GLU A 304 6.28 -17.14 -3.81
CA GLU A 304 7.24 -18.18 -3.42
C GLU A 304 7.01 -19.49 -4.17
N HIS A 305 8.12 -20.21 -4.41
CA HIS A 305 8.13 -21.53 -5.02
C HIS A 305 8.06 -22.64 -3.95
N PRO A 306 7.24 -23.69 -4.13
CA PRO A 306 7.17 -24.83 -3.19
C PRO A 306 8.53 -25.44 -2.84
N ASP A 307 9.38 -25.69 -3.83
CA ASP A 307 10.74 -26.23 -3.63
C ASP A 307 11.68 -25.35 -2.80
N ASN A 308 11.43 -24.04 -2.72
CA ASN A 308 12.21 -23.18 -1.84
C ASN A 308 11.99 -23.58 -0.37
N VAL A 309 10.77 -23.96 0.01
CA VAL A 309 10.40 -24.34 1.38
C VAL A 309 10.95 -25.71 1.78
N GLU A 310 10.91 -26.70 0.88
CA GLU A 310 11.54 -28.01 1.13
C GLU A 310 13.04 -27.86 1.41
N ARG A 311 13.72 -26.92 0.76
CA ARG A 311 15.13 -26.61 1.01
C ARG A 311 15.37 -26.05 2.42
N TRP A 312 14.49 -25.20 2.93
CA TRP A 312 14.61 -24.68 4.30
C TRP A 312 14.36 -25.78 5.35
N ILE A 313 13.36 -26.64 5.13
CA ILE A 313 13.05 -27.76 6.02
C ILE A 313 14.21 -28.76 6.04
N ARG A 314 14.71 -29.20 4.87
CA ARG A 314 15.85 -30.13 4.79
C ARG A 314 17.14 -29.54 5.38
N LYS A 315 17.35 -28.22 5.26
CA LYS A 315 18.51 -27.54 5.84
C LYS A 315 18.39 -27.38 7.36
N PHE A 316 17.17 -27.21 7.88
CA PHE A 316 16.90 -27.23 9.32
C PHE A 316 17.05 -28.64 9.92
N GLU A 317 16.60 -29.67 9.22
CA GLU A 317 16.72 -31.08 9.63
C GLU A 317 18.18 -31.59 9.60
N GLN A 318 19.05 -31.00 8.76
CA GLN A 318 20.48 -31.29 8.75
C GLN A 318 21.28 -30.55 9.84
N LEU A 319 20.67 -29.57 10.51
CA LEU A 319 21.28 -28.77 11.59
C LEU A 319 20.82 -29.21 12.99
N LEU A 320 19.97 -30.25 13.07
CA LEU A 320 19.54 -30.95 14.29
C LEU A 320 20.24 -32.32 14.40
#